data_AF-A0A3N5S6B2-F1
#
_entry.id   AF-A0A3N5S6B2-F1
#
_cell.length_a   1.000
_cell.length_b   1.000
_cell.length_c   1.000
_cell.angle_alpha   90.00
_cell.angle_beta   90.00
_cell.angle_gamma   90.00
#
_symmetry.space_group_name_H-M   'P 1'
#
loop_
_entity.id
_entity.type
_entity.pdbx_description
1 polymer ?
#
loop_
_entity_poly.entity_id
_entity_poly.type
_entity_poly.pdbx_seq_one_letter_code
_entity_poly.pdbx_strand_id
1 'polypeptide(L)'
;MAHHRSVLPYARRNAPHRVFRYAVYDDQLAAFPAAVFEKRQCRIMWWKELLFTALYTGYFPWMPGTAGSLFAMLLYCTGYFLFGEAVVWINAVAVLLMLYPGVKLGDAGERFFAEKDPPQIVLDEVLGYGIAVLFHPFSWKVAVLAFLIFRVIDILKPWPTRRLQAMKGGFGVMIDDWVAGACTSVIIVGLKLLLPVFGISSL
;
A
#
# COMPACT_ATOMS: atom_id res chain seq x y z
N MET A 1 -0.54 -41.19 20.32
CA MET A 1 -0.26 -41.27 18.87
C MET A 1 0.02 -39.87 18.37
N ALA A 2 1.29 -39.57 18.10
CA ALA A 2 1.75 -38.24 17.69
C ALA A 2 1.56 -38.06 16.18
N HIS A 3 0.74 -37.11 15.77
CA HIS A 3 0.64 -36.72 14.36
C HIS A 3 1.81 -35.82 13.98
N HIS A 4 2.80 -36.44 13.33
CA HIS A 4 3.90 -35.78 12.66
C HIS A 4 3.35 -34.94 11.49
N ARG A 5 3.34 -33.61 11.60
CA ARG A 5 3.15 -32.70 10.46
C ARG A 5 4.46 -32.69 9.67
N SER A 6 4.51 -33.37 8.53
CA SER A 6 5.60 -33.23 7.57
C SER A 6 5.41 -31.96 6.75
N VAL A 7 6.19 -30.93 7.06
CA VAL A 7 6.41 -29.77 6.19
C VAL A 7 7.30 -30.26 5.04
N LEU A 8 6.74 -30.40 3.83
CA LEU A 8 7.54 -30.77 2.66
C LEU A 8 8.35 -29.56 2.15
N PRO A 9 9.61 -29.74 1.73
CA PRO A 9 10.51 -28.63 1.45
C PRO A 9 10.28 -28.00 0.07
N TYR A 10 10.42 -26.68 0.09
CA TYR A 10 10.88 -25.78 -0.97
C TYR A 10 11.61 -26.42 -2.17
N ALA A 11 11.08 -26.20 -3.38
CA ALA A 11 11.81 -26.39 -4.63
C ALA A 11 11.62 -25.17 -5.54
N ARG A 12 12.62 -24.28 -5.56
CA ARG A 12 12.88 -23.37 -6.69
C ARG A 12 13.23 -24.21 -7.91
N ARG A 13 12.59 -23.93 -9.04
CA ARG A 13 13.22 -23.92 -10.38
C ARG A 13 12.25 -23.37 -11.43
N ASN A 14 12.57 -22.17 -11.91
CA ASN A 14 12.31 -21.62 -13.25
C ASN A 14 11.01 -22.05 -13.96
N ALA A 15 9.95 -21.25 -13.82
CA ALA A 15 8.81 -21.24 -14.73
C ALA A 15 8.40 -19.77 -15.01
N PRO A 16 8.12 -19.36 -16.27
CA PRO A 16 7.90 -17.97 -16.66
C PRO A 16 6.49 -17.44 -16.35
N HIS A 17 5.75 -18.04 -15.42
CA HIS A 17 4.44 -17.56 -14.98
C HIS A 17 4.31 -17.73 -13.46
N ARG A 18 4.70 -16.68 -12.71
CA ARG A 18 4.53 -16.58 -11.26
C ARG A 18 3.10 -16.16 -10.93
N VAL A 19 2.14 -17.08 -10.98
CA VAL A 19 0.91 -16.95 -10.19
C VAL A 19 0.49 -18.37 -9.80
N PHE A 20 -0.06 -18.51 -8.60
CA PHE A 20 -0.75 -19.69 -8.05
C PHE A 20 0.07 -20.68 -7.24
N ARG A 21 0.09 -20.44 -5.92
CA ARG A 21 -0.20 -21.49 -4.94
C ARG A 21 -1.16 -20.96 -3.88
N TYR A 22 -2.43 -21.35 -4.01
CA TYR A 22 -3.44 -21.22 -2.95
C TYR A 22 -3.54 -22.53 -2.18
N ALA A 23 -3.61 -22.44 -0.85
CA ALA A 23 -4.28 -23.42 -0.02
C ALA A 23 -4.75 -22.74 1.28
N VAL A 24 -5.95 -22.16 1.27
CA VAL A 24 -6.76 -22.04 2.48
C VAL A 24 -7.84 -23.10 2.33
N TYR A 25 -7.64 -24.22 3.02
CA TYR A 25 -8.62 -25.31 3.13
C TYR A 25 -9.80 -24.80 3.96
N ASP A 26 -10.97 -24.71 3.34
CA ASP A 26 -12.26 -24.67 4.03
C ASP A 26 -12.89 -26.06 3.84
N ASP A 27 -13.19 -26.75 4.94
CA ASP A 27 -13.57 -28.16 4.98
C ASP A 27 -14.89 -28.47 4.25
N GLN A 28 -15.64 -27.44 3.82
CA GLN A 28 -16.86 -27.61 3.04
C GLN A 28 -16.65 -27.77 1.51
N LEU A 29 -15.42 -27.66 1.00
CA LEU A 29 -15.15 -27.53 -0.45
C LEU A 29 -14.48 -28.74 -1.11
N ALA A 30 -14.33 -29.86 -0.41
CA ALA A 30 -13.66 -31.06 -0.92
C ALA A 30 -14.37 -31.75 -2.11
N ALA A 31 -15.55 -31.30 -2.53
CA ALA A 31 -16.36 -31.92 -3.58
C ALA A 31 -16.21 -31.29 -4.99
N PHE A 32 -15.44 -30.21 -5.15
CA PHE A 32 -15.33 -29.53 -6.45
C PHE A 32 -14.02 -29.88 -7.19
N PRO A 33 -14.04 -30.02 -8.54
CA PRO A 33 -12.82 -30.21 -9.31
C PRO A 33 -11.88 -29.01 -9.13
N ALA A 34 -10.64 -29.28 -8.71
CA ALA A 34 -9.64 -28.24 -8.40
C ALA A 34 -9.49 -27.18 -9.51
N ALA A 35 -9.54 -27.59 -10.78
CA ALA A 35 -9.42 -26.69 -11.94
C ALA A 35 -10.62 -25.72 -12.12
N VAL A 36 -11.83 -26.14 -11.74
CA VAL A 36 -13.03 -25.28 -11.76
C VAL A 36 -13.00 -24.31 -10.58
N PHE A 37 -12.49 -24.77 -9.44
CA PHE A 37 -12.32 -23.96 -8.24
C PHE A 37 -11.25 -22.87 -8.41
N GLU A 38 -10.10 -23.24 -8.97
CA GLU A 38 -9.00 -22.34 -9.31
C GLU A 38 -9.47 -21.24 -10.27
N LYS A 39 -10.10 -21.59 -11.39
CA LYS A 39 -10.66 -20.60 -12.34
C LYS A 39 -11.69 -19.66 -11.69
N ARG A 40 -12.52 -20.14 -10.76
CA ARG A 40 -13.47 -19.29 -10.03
C ARG A 40 -12.77 -18.38 -9.03
N GLN A 41 -11.79 -18.88 -8.28
CA GLN A 41 -11.05 -18.08 -7.30
C GLN A 41 -10.17 -17.00 -7.97
N CYS A 42 -9.48 -17.30 -9.07
CA CYS A 42 -8.75 -16.28 -9.86
C CYS A 42 -9.68 -15.14 -10.30
N ARG A 43 -10.88 -15.49 -10.79
CA ARG A 43 -11.88 -14.52 -11.27
C ARG A 43 -12.60 -13.78 -10.14
N ILE A 44 -12.46 -14.19 -8.88
CA ILE A 44 -13.01 -13.48 -7.72
C ILE A 44 -11.96 -12.57 -7.08
N MET A 45 -10.67 -12.84 -7.29
CA MET A 45 -9.58 -12.10 -6.63
C MET A 45 -8.93 -11.01 -7.51
N TRP A 46 -9.14 -11.01 -8.83
CA TRP A 46 -8.51 -10.03 -9.74
C TRP A 46 -8.74 -8.56 -9.34
N TRP A 47 -9.95 -8.22 -8.85
CA TRP A 47 -10.24 -6.85 -8.43
C TRP A 47 -9.53 -6.50 -7.13
N LYS A 48 -9.36 -7.46 -6.21
CA LYS A 48 -8.58 -7.24 -4.98
C LYS A 48 -7.11 -7.07 -5.31
N GLU A 49 -6.58 -7.90 -6.20
CA GLU A 49 -5.22 -7.80 -6.69
C GLU A 49 -4.93 -6.45 -7.31
N LEU A 50 -5.82 -6.01 -8.20
CA LEU A 50 -5.74 -4.67 -8.80
C LEU A 50 -5.70 -3.56 -7.73
N LEU A 51 -6.45 -3.70 -6.63
CA LEU A 51 -6.47 -2.70 -5.56
C LEU A 51 -5.21 -2.75 -4.68
N PHE A 52 -4.83 -3.91 -4.14
CA PHE A 52 -3.69 -3.98 -3.23
C PHE A 52 -2.35 -3.77 -3.95
N THR A 53 -2.27 -4.03 -5.26
CA THR A 53 -1.09 -3.72 -6.09
C THR A 53 -1.14 -2.33 -6.73
N ALA A 54 -2.16 -1.52 -6.42
CA ALA A 54 -2.41 -0.20 -6.99
C ALA A 54 -2.28 -0.16 -8.53
N LEU A 55 -3.22 -0.81 -9.22
CA LEU A 55 -3.22 -0.99 -10.67
C LEU A 55 -1.94 -1.68 -11.20
N TYR A 56 -1.49 -2.75 -10.53
CA TYR A 56 -0.31 -3.54 -10.89
C TYR A 56 1.03 -2.81 -10.77
N THR A 57 1.07 -1.60 -10.21
CA THR A 57 2.33 -0.86 -9.96
C THR A 57 3.24 -1.59 -8.97
N GLY A 58 2.65 -2.34 -8.03
CA GLY A 58 3.39 -3.19 -7.09
C GLY A 58 4.21 -4.31 -7.74
N TYR A 59 3.98 -4.64 -9.02
CA TYR A 59 4.81 -5.61 -9.74
C TYR A 59 6.10 -5.02 -10.33
N PHE A 60 6.39 -3.74 -10.09
CA PHE A 60 7.62 -3.11 -10.56
C PHE A 60 8.87 -3.82 -9.98
N PRO A 61 9.89 -4.19 -10.80
CA PRO A 61 10.88 -5.21 -10.44
C PRO A 61 11.91 -4.79 -9.39
N TRP A 62 12.16 -3.50 -9.18
CA TRP A 62 13.25 -3.03 -8.32
C TRP A 62 12.79 -2.35 -7.02
N MET A 63 11.78 -1.49 -7.12
CA MET A 63 11.27 -0.71 -6.00
C MET A 63 9.74 -0.58 -6.08
N PRO A 64 8.98 -1.66 -5.84
CA PRO A 64 7.52 -1.65 -5.81
C PRO A 64 6.93 -0.49 -5.02
N GLY A 65 7.40 -0.26 -3.78
CA GLY A 65 6.88 0.81 -2.93
C GLY A 65 7.07 2.20 -3.55
N THR A 66 8.24 2.46 -4.16
CA THR A 66 8.48 3.73 -4.87
C THR A 66 7.57 3.89 -6.09
N ALA A 67 7.32 2.81 -6.83
CA ALA A 67 6.36 2.84 -7.94
C ALA A 67 4.93 3.12 -7.43
N GLY A 68 4.53 2.53 -6.29
CA GLY A 68 3.26 2.78 -5.62
C GLY A 68 3.10 4.23 -5.15
N SER A 69 4.07 4.77 -4.41
CA SER A 69 4.00 6.17 -3.94
C SER A 69 4.08 7.17 -5.11
N LEU A 70 4.86 6.87 -6.17
CA LEU A 70 4.91 7.70 -7.38
C LEU A 70 3.57 7.67 -8.11
N PHE A 71 2.95 6.50 -8.21
CA PHE A 71 1.60 6.36 -8.75
C PHE A 71 0.58 7.18 -7.95
N ALA A 72 0.66 7.16 -6.61
CA ALA A 72 -0.19 7.99 -5.75
C ALA A 72 0.01 9.50 -6.00
N MET A 73 1.27 9.95 -6.16
CA MET A 73 1.58 11.32 -6.57
C MET A 73 0.96 11.65 -7.93
N LEU A 74 1.07 10.76 -8.92
CA LEU A 74 0.47 10.95 -10.23
C LEU A 74 -1.07 11.02 -10.16
N LEU A 75 -1.72 10.21 -9.32
CA LEU A 75 -3.16 10.30 -9.08
C LEU A 75 -3.55 11.64 -8.48
N TYR A 76 -2.79 12.16 -7.51
CA TYR A 76 -3.03 13.46 -6.91
C TYR A 76 -2.86 14.60 -7.94
N CYS A 77 -1.77 14.59 -8.71
CA CYS A 77 -1.54 15.57 -9.78
C CYS A 77 -2.63 15.52 -10.86
N THR A 78 -2.98 14.32 -11.34
CA THR A 78 -4.02 14.14 -12.36
C THR A 78 -5.38 14.55 -11.82
N GLY A 79 -5.69 14.23 -10.56
CA GLY A 79 -6.91 14.65 -9.88
C GLY A 79 -7.03 16.17 -9.82
N TYR A 80 -5.93 16.89 -9.57
CA TYR A 80 -5.92 18.36 -9.64
C TYR A 80 -6.25 18.87 -11.05
N PHE A 81 -5.66 18.29 -12.09
CA PHE A 81 -5.97 18.70 -13.47
C PHE A 81 -7.43 18.46 -13.87
N LEU A 82 -8.09 17.47 -13.28
CA LEU A 82 -9.49 17.13 -13.57
C LEU A 82 -10.49 17.89 -12.69
N PHE A 83 -10.16 18.13 -11.42
CA PHE A 83 -11.10 18.60 -10.41
C PHE A 83 -10.67 19.90 -9.71
N GLY A 84 -9.52 20.46 -10.06
CA GLY A 84 -8.94 21.64 -9.41
C GLY A 84 -8.70 21.42 -7.91
N GLU A 85 -8.93 22.46 -7.10
CA GLU A 85 -8.75 22.42 -5.64
C GLU A 85 -9.68 21.41 -4.95
N ALA A 86 -10.73 20.93 -5.61
CA ALA A 86 -11.58 19.87 -5.06
C ALA A 86 -10.81 18.54 -4.87
N VAL A 87 -9.65 18.37 -5.51
CA VAL A 87 -8.79 17.18 -5.35
C VAL A 87 -8.44 16.89 -3.90
N VAL A 88 -8.28 17.92 -3.06
CA VAL A 88 -7.94 17.75 -1.65
C VAL A 88 -9.07 17.04 -0.91
N TRP A 89 -10.32 17.46 -1.16
CA TRP A 89 -11.50 16.83 -0.58
C TRP A 89 -11.77 15.44 -1.14
N ILE A 90 -11.57 15.25 -2.45
CA ILE A 90 -11.69 13.92 -3.09
C ILE A 90 -10.67 12.95 -2.49
N ASN A 91 -9.41 13.36 -2.36
CA ASN A 91 -8.36 12.57 -1.72
C ASN A 91 -8.71 12.27 -0.26
N ALA A 92 -9.24 13.24 0.48
CA ALA A 92 -9.65 13.04 1.87
C ALA A 92 -10.75 11.99 2.02
N VAL A 93 -11.78 12.07 1.18
CA VAL A 93 -12.85 11.08 1.14
C VAL A 93 -12.30 9.72 0.73
N ALA A 94 -11.45 9.65 -0.29
CA ALA A 94 -10.84 8.40 -0.75
C ALA A 94 -10.00 7.72 0.34
N VAL A 95 -9.12 8.46 1.02
CA VAL A 95 -8.32 7.96 2.14
C VAL A 95 -9.24 7.44 3.25
N LEU A 96 -10.20 8.25 3.71
CA LEU A 96 -11.12 7.90 4.79
C LEU A 96 -11.90 6.61 4.48
N LEU A 97 -12.45 6.51 3.26
CA LEU A 97 -13.18 5.33 2.81
C LEU A 97 -12.29 4.08 2.68
N MET A 98 -10.99 4.26 2.46
CA MET A 98 -10.04 3.17 2.25
C MET A 98 -9.27 2.75 3.51
N LEU A 99 -9.37 3.45 4.64
CA LEU A 99 -8.66 3.04 5.86
C LEU A 99 -9.01 1.60 6.28
N TYR A 100 -10.28 1.31 6.52
CA TYR A 100 -10.70 -0.04 6.93
C TYR A 100 -10.62 -1.07 5.80
N PRO A 101 -11.12 -0.80 4.58
CA PRO A 101 -10.97 -1.74 3.45
C PRO A 101 -9.51 -2.01 3.09
N GLY A 102 -8.62 -1.02 3.21
CA GLY A 102 -7.19 -1.15 2.94
C GLY A 102 -6.53 -2.21 3.82
N VAL A 103 -6.86 -2.24 5.11
CA VAL A 103 -6.42 -3.30 6.03
C VAL A 103 -6.88 -4.69 5.56
N LYS A 104 -8.14 -4.81 5.14
CA LYS A 104 -8.69 -6.08 4.62
C LYS A 104 -8.09 -6.48 3.28
N LEU A 105 -7.70 -5.52 2.45
CA LEU A 105 -7.00 -5.73 1.19
C LEU A 105 -5.56 -6.15 1.42
N GLY A 106 -4.86 -5.59 2.41
CA GLY A 106 -3.55 -6.06 2.86
C GLY A 106 -3.62 -7.51 3.34
N ASP A 107 -4.56 -7.83 4.23
CA ASP A 107 -4.83 -9.21 4.65
C ASP A 107 -5.09 -10.15 3.45
N ALA A 108 -5.82 -9.66 2.44
CA ALA A 108 -6.13 -10.43 1.23
C ALA A 108 -4.90 -10.62 0.34
N GLY A 109 -4.02 -9.62 0.25
CA GLY A 109 -2.76 -9.70 -0.48
C GLY A 109 -1.77 -10.67 0.17
N GLU A 110 -1.62 -10.64 1.51
CA GLU A 110 -0.75 -11.61 2.21
C GLU A 110 -1.21 -13.06 1.95
N ARG A 111 -2.53 -13.29 1.98
CA ARG A 111 -3.12 -14.59 1.61
C ARG A 111 -2.93 -14.93 0.13
N PHE A 112 -2.97 -13.94 -0.76
CA PHE A 112 -2.81 -14.12 -2.21
C PHE A 112 -1.37 -14.55 -2.55
N PHE A 113 -0.37 -13.88 -1.96
CA PHE A 113 1.04 -14.19 -2.20
C PHE A 113 1.57 -15.32 -1.31
N ALA A 114 0.81 -15.73 -0.29
CA ALA A 114 1.23 -16.71 0.72
C ALA A 114 2.55 -16.32 1.41
N GLU A 115 2.76 -15.01 1.56
CA GLU A 115 3.95 -14.39 2.12
C GLU A 115 3.50 -13.27 3.06
N LYS A 116 4.21 -13.09 4.17
CA LYS A 116 3.95 -12.00 5.11
C LYS A 116 4.59 -10.73 4.55
N ASP A 117 3.83 -9.65 4.52
CA ASP A 117 4.29 -8.34 4.02
C ASP A 117 4.97 -8.41 2.61
N PRO A 118 4.26 -8.96 1.59
CA PRO A 118 4.83 -9.10 0.26
C PRO A 118 4.99 -7.72 -0.41
N PRO A 119 6.15 -7.44 -1.04
CA PRO A 119 6.47 -6.11 -1.56
C PRO A 119 5.55 -5.64 -2.69
N GLN A 120 4.74 -6.52 -3.27
CA GLN A 120 3.76 -6.19 -4.31
C GLN A 120 2.50 -5.53 -3.75
N ILE A 121 2.24 -5.64 -2.45
CA ILE A 121 1.20 -4.84 -1.80
C ILE A 121 1.78 -3.46 -1.61
N VAL A 122 1.22 -2.48 -2.32
CA VAL A 122 1.68 -1.07 -2.31
C VAL A 122 0.52 -0.12 -2.02
N LEU A 123 -0.60 -0.66 -1.52
CA LEU A 123 -1.78 0.14 -1.18
C LEU A 123 -1.57 0.97 0.09
N ASP A 124 -0.78 0.46 1.03
CA ASP A 124 -0.21 1.17 2.16
C ASP A 124 0.55 2.42 1.69
N GLU A 125 1.40 2.27 0.67
CA GLU A 125 2.21 3.36 0.10
C GLU A 125 1.34 4.44 -0.55
N VAL A 126 0.28 4.00 -1.24
CA VAL A 126 -0.69 4.91 -1.88
C VAL A 126 -1.49 5.68 -0.84
N LEU A 127 -1.99 5.00 0.19
CA LEU A 127 -2.75 5.64 1.26
C LEU A 127 -1.87 6.52 2.14
N GLY A 128 -0.63 6.10 2.43
CA GLY A 128 0.37 6.86 3.17
C GLY A 128 0.72 8.17 2.47
N TYR A 129 1.01 8.13 1.16
CA TYR A 129 1.19 9.35 0.38
C TYR A 129 -0.09 10.22 0.33
N GLY A 130 -1.26 9.61 0.17
CA GLY A 130 -2.54 10.33 0.22
C GLY A 130 -2.75 11.07 1.54
N ILE A 131 -2.36 10.46 2.67
CA ILE A 131 -2.35 11.10 3.99
C ILE A 131 -1.32 12.25 4.05
N ALA A 132 -0.14 12.08 3.44
CA ALA A 132 0.91 13.09 3.42
C ALA A 132 0.46 14.42 2.79
N VAL A 133 -0.43 14.38 1.79
CA VAL A 133 -0.94 15.57 1.07
C VAL A 133 -2.34 16.02 1.53
N LEU A 134 -2.93 15.34 2.53
CA LEU A 134 -4.34 15.45 2.90
C LEU A 134 -4.82 16.87 3.24
N PHE A 135 -3.98 17.67 3.87
CA PHE A 135 -4.32 19.02 4.36
C PHE A 135 -3.58 20.13 3.62
N HIS A 136 -3.11 19.84 2.41
CA HIS A 136 -2.33 20.80 1.63
C HIS A 136 -3.04 21.14 0.32
N PRO A 137 -3.26 22.44 0.04
CA PRO A 137 -3.61 22.89 -1.30
C PRO A 137 -2.60 22.38 -2.32
N PHE A 138 -3.07 22.12 -3.54
CA PHE A 138 -2.19 21.58 -4.56
C PHE A 138 -1.07 22.58 -4.91
N SER A 139 0.15 22.08 -4.89
CA SER A 139 1.35 22.78 -5.37
C SER A 139 2.34 21.72 -5.82
N TRP A 140 2.98 21.92 -6.97
CA TRP A 140 4.02 21.02 -7.45
C TRP A 140 5.14 20.83 -6.43
N LYS A 141 5.47 21.89 -5.68
CA LYS A 141 6.47 21.82 -4.61
C LYS A 141 5.98 20.89 -3.49
N VAL A 142 4.72 21.02 -3.07
CA VAL A 142 4.12 20.16 -2.05
C VAL A 142 4.06 18.71 -2.51
N ALA A 143 3.62 18.43 -3.73
CA ALA A 143 3.52 17.07 -4.26
C ALA A 143 4.88 16.36 -4.25
N VAL A 144 5.91 17.01 -4.82
CA VAL A 144 7.27 16.44 -4.87
C VAL A 144 7.90 16.35 -3.48
N LEU A 145 7.75 17.39 -2.66
CA LEU A 145 8.34 17.40 -1.31
C LEU A 145 7.68 16.36 -0.40
N ALA A 146 6.36 16.22 -0.47
CA ALA A 146 5.63 15.16 0.22
C ALA A 146 6.13 13.79 -0.21
N PHE A 147 6.31 13.55 -1.51
CA PHE A 147 6.82 12.28 -2.00
C PHE A 147 8.20 11.98 -1.42
N LEU A 148 9.13 12.94 -1.47
CA LEU A 148 10.49 12.74 -0.96
C LEU A 148 10.53 12.51 0.55
N ILE A 149 9.84 13.36 1.32
CA ILE A 149 9.81 13.24 2.80
C ILE A 149 9.14 11.92 3.21
N PHE A 150 8.00 11.60 2.61
CA PHE A 150 7.27 10.36 2.87
C PHE A 150 8.16 9.14 2.64
N ARG A 151 8.83 9.06 1.47
CA ARG A 151 9.74 7.94 1.18
C ARG A 151 10.90 7.86 2.15
N VAL A 152 11.46 9.00 2.57
CA VAL A 152 12.54 9.01 3.56
C VAL A 152 12.04 8.47 4.91
N ILE A 153 10.86 8.87 5.37
CA ILE A 153 10.29 8.39 6.64
C ILE A 153 9.91 6.93 6.57
N ASP A 154 9.25 6.50 5.49
CA ASP A 154 8.87 5.10 5.28
C ASP A 154 10.11 4.18 5.16
N ILE A 155 11.17 4.59 4.45
CA ILE A 155 12.38 3.77 4.33
C ILE A 155 13.16 3.71 5.66
N LEU A 156 13.28 4.84 6.36
CA LEU A 156 14.06 4.89 7.61
C LEU A 156 13.32 4.22 8.78
N LYS A 157 11.98 4.24 8.73
CA LYS A 157 11.08 3.85 9.82
C LYS A 157 11.58 4.39 11.17
N PRO A 158 11.63 5.72 11.36
CA PRO A 158 12.04 6.26 12.65
C PRO A 158 11.03 5.84 13.73
N TRP A 159 11.50 5.71 14.96
CA TRP A 159 10.60 5.48 16.10
C TRP A 159 9.53 6.60 16.12
N PRO A 160 8.21 6.30 16.21
CA PRO A 160 7.56 5.10 16.74
C PRO A 160 7.07 4.04 15.72
N THR A 161 7.23 4.23 14.40
CA THR A 161 6.63 3.32 13.38
C THR A 161 7.09 1.87 13.54
N ARG A 162 8.37 1.63 13.85
CA ARG A 162 8.92 0.29 14.12
C ARG A 162 8.21 -0.51 15.21
N ARG A 163 7.55 0.13 16.18
CA ARG A 163 6.79 -0.59 17.22
C ARG A 163 5.41 -1.02 16.74
N LEU A 164 4.85 -0.32 15.75
CA LEU A 164 3.53 -0.61 15.19
C LEU A 164 3.59 -1.83 14.24
N GLN A 165 4.74 -2.09 13.63
CA GLN A 165 5.05 -3.35 12.91
C GLN A 165 4.87 -4.63 13.73
N ALA A 166 4.88 -4.54 15.07
CA ALA A 166 4.63 -5.70 15.92
C ALA A 166 3.18 -6.19 15.82
N MET A 167 2.27 -5.39 15.26
CA MET A 167 0.89 -5.76 15.01
C MET A 167 0.79 -6.74 13.83
N LYS A 168 -0.04 -7.77 13.98
CA LYS A 168 -0.15 -8.86 12.99
C LYS A 168 -1.19 -8.52 11.91
N GLY A 169 -0.93 -9.01 10.69
CA GLY A 169 -1.83 -8.89 9.53
C GLY A 169 -1.75 -7.53 8.85
N GLY A 170 -2.70 -7.26 7.95
CA GLY A 170 -2.76 -6.07 7.12
C GLY A 170 -2.89 -4.76 7.90
N PHE A 171 -3.23 -4.81 9.19
CA PHE A 171 -3.21 -3.61 10.03
C PHE A 171 -1.78 -3.12 10.28
N GLY A 172 -0.85 -4.04 10.56
CA GLY A 172 0.55 -3.70 10.78
C GLY A 172 1.22 -3.14 9.52
N VAL A 173 0.86 -3.68 8.35
CA VAL A 173 1.33 -3.21 7.04
C VAL A 173 0.85 -1.78 6.79
N MET A 174 -0.46 -1.52 6.94
CA MET A 174 -1.03 -0.21 6.60
C MET A 174 -0.68 0.91 7.60
N ILE A 175 -0.61 0.60 8.90
CA ILE A 175 -0.49 1.63 9.94
C ILE A 175 0.88 2.33 9.91
N ASP A 176 1.94 1.63 9.52
CA ASP A 176 3.28 2.18 9.38
C ASP A 176 3.31 3.36 8.41
N ASP A 177 2.74 3.15 7.22
CA ASP A 177 2.72 4.12 6.13
C ASP A 177 1.73 5.25 6.40
N TRP A 178 0.63 4.97 7.10
CA TRP A 178 -0.29 6.02 7.55
C TRP A 178 0.38 6.97 8.53
N VAL A 179 1.17 6.44 9.47
CA VAL A 179 1.94 7.25 10.41
C VAL A 179 3.05 8.00 9.67
N ALA A 180 3.75 7.37 8.73
CA ALA A 180 4.75 8.05 7.89
C ALA A 180 4.12 9.20 7.09
N GLY A 181 2.92 9.00 6.54
CA GLY A 181 2.13 10.02 5.87
C GLY A 181 1.75 11.17 6.80
N ALA A 182 1.24 10.87 7.99
CA ALA A 182 0.88 11.88 8.98
C ALA A 182 2.11 12.72 9.42
N CYS A 183 3.24 12.06 9.71
CA CYS A 183 4.50 12.73 10.01
C CYS A 183 4.96 13.63 8.87
N THR A 184 4.83 13.16 7.62
CA THR A 184 5.16 13.95 6.42
C THR A 184 4.31 15.22 6.34
N SER A 185 3.00 15.10 6.52
CA SER A 185 2.09 16.26 6.48
C SER A 185 2.45 17.28 7.56
N VAL A 186 2.74 16.83 8.79
CA VAL A 186 3.19 17.71 9.89
C VAL A 186 4.48 18.44 9.53
N ILE A 187 5.45 17.76 8.93
CA ILE A 187 6.72 18.39 8.49
C ILE A 187 6.45 19.44 7.42
N ILE A 188 5.58 19.16 6.44
CA ILE A 188 5.22 20.14 5.40
C ILE A 188 4.53 21.35 6.01
N VAL A 189 3.61 21.18 6.97
CA VAL A 189 3.03 22.30 7.72
C VAL A 189 4.14 23.11 8.39
N GLY A 190 5.06 22.46 9.09
CA GLY A 190 6.19 23.11 9.75
C GLY A 190 7.05 23.92 8.78
N LEU A 191 7.40 23.35 7.62
CA LEU A 191 8.16 24.04 6.58
C LEU A 191 7.40 25.24 6.01
N LYS A 192 6.09 25.11 5.76
CA LYS A 192 5.25 26.22 5.30
C LYS A 192 5.22 27.39 6.28
N LEU A 193 5.25 27.10 7.58
CA LEU A 193 5.25 28.13 8.64
C LEU A 193 6.64 28.73 8.87
N LEU A 194 7.71 27.93 8.78
CA LEU A 194 9.07 28.37 9.10
C LEU A 194 9.79 29.06 7.94
N LEU A 195 9.61 28.61 6.69
CA LEU A 195 10.33 29.18 5.54
C LEU A 195 10.10 30.69 5.35
N PRO A 196 8.88 31.23 5.51
CA PRO A 196 8.65 32.68 5.43
C PRO A 196 9.39 33.47 6.51
N VAL A 197 9.64 32.89 7.70
CA VAL A 197 10.41 33.53 8.78
C VAL A 197 11.86 33.79 8.36
N PHE A 198 12.40 32.95 7.47
CA PHE A 198 13.74 33.09 6.90
C PHE A 198 13.77 33.84 5.56
N GLY A 199 12.66 34.46 5.15
CA GLY A 199 12.57 35.19 3.88
C GLY A 199 12.53 34.31 2.63
N ILE A 200 12.31 32.99 2.78
CA ILE A 200 12.18 32.06 1.67
C ILE A 200 10.72 32.07 1.19
N SER A 201 10.52 32.10 -0.13
CA SER A 201 9.18 32.09 -0.74
C SER A 201 8.35 30.91 -0.25
N SER A 202 7.07 31.13 0.06
CA SER A 202 6.17 30.09 0.57
C SER A 202 6.02 28.91 -0.39
N LEU A 203 5.85 27.72 0.20
CA LEU A 203 5.65 26.40 -0.42
C LEU A 203 4.23 26.21 -1.00
#